data_AF-A0A151IJN4-F1
#
_entry.id   AF-A0A151IJN4-F1
#
_cell.length_a   1.000
_cell.length_b   1.000
_cell.length_c   1.000
_cell.angle_alpha   90.00
_cell.angle_beta   90.00
_cell.angle_gamma   90.00
#
_symmetry.space_group_name_H-M   'P 1'
#
loop_
_entity.id
_entity.type
_entity.pdbx_description
1 polymer ?
#
loop_
_entity_poly.entity_id
_entity_poly.type
_entity_poly.pdbx_seq_one_letter_code
_entity_poly.pdbx_strand_id
1 'polypeptide(L)'
;VHLAHNIWISGPQFDTVTSLSKTVSQLTKNLALAVFGSTVLRNSSVTGNVSNKNKKKKQGELEDIPRPKLNGTKFRGIKGILI
;
A
#
# COMPACT_ATOMS: atom_id res chain seq x y z
N VAL A 1 18.79 0.84 -0.50
CA VAL A 1 18.42 -0.39 0.23
C VAL A 1 17.52 -1.23 -0.64
N HIS A 2 17.90 -2.50 -0.86
CA HIS A 2 17.10 -3.46 -1.64
C HIS A 2 16.12 -4.15 -0.69
N LEU A 3 14.83 -4.05 -0.98
CA LEU A 3 13.75 -4.55 -0.12
C LEU A 3 13.33 -5.98 -0.50
N ALA A 4 13.10 -6.23 -1.79
CA ALA A 4 12.87 -7.50 -2.48
C ALA A 4 12.23 -7.22 -3.85
N HIS A 5 12.21 -8.21 -4.76
CA HIS A 5 11.50 -8.12 -6.06
C HIS A 5 11.85 -6.86 -6.88
N ASN A 6 13.13 -6.48 -6.94
CA ASN A 6 13.63 -5.27 -7.62
C ASN A 6 13.05 -3.95 -7.07
N ILE A 7 12.62 -3.93 -5.82
CA ILE A 7 12.21 -2.70 -5.14
C ILE A 7 13.41 -2.12 -4.41
N TRP A 8 13.69 -0.87 -4.75
CA TRP A 8 14.75 -0.09 -4.14
C TRP A 8 14.16 1.15 -3.51
N ILE A 9 14.62 1.45 -2.29
CA ILE A 9 14.41 2.75 -1.64
C ILE A 9 15.77 3.33 -1.26
N SER A 10 15.83 4.65 -1.08
CA SER A 10 17.07 5.28 -0.63
C SER A 10 17.43 4.87 0.81
N GLY A 11 18.72 4.89 1.15
CA GLY A 11 19.20 4.64 2.52
C GLY A 11 18.54 5.55 3.56
N PRO A 12 18.60 6.89 3.37
CA PRO A 12 17.98 7.82 4.31
C PRO A 12 16.47 7.62 4.50
N GLN A 13 15.75 7.26 3.44
CA GLN A 13 14.32 6.93 3.57
C GLN A 13 14.11 5.66 4.39
N PHE A 14 14.93 4.63 4.20
CA PHE A 14 14.83 3.41 4.99
C PHE A 14 15.11 3.69 6.47
N ASP A 15 16.17 4.43 6.78
CA ASP A 15 16.53 4.79 8.16
C ASP A 15 15.44 5.63 8.85
N THR A 16 14.82 6.54 8.10
CA THR A 16 13.68 7.33 8.58
C THR A 16 12.47 6.43 8.84
N VAL A 17 12.17 5.50 7.93
CA VAL A 17 11.05 4.56 8.08
C VAL A 17 11.25 3.65 9.29
N THR A 18 12.44 3.11 9.50
CA THR A 18 12.74 2.20 10.62
C THR A 18 12.77 2.94 11.96
N SER A 19 13.39 4.11 12.03
CA SER A 19 13.48 4.90 13.27
C SER A 19 12.13 5.43 13.77
N LEU A 20 11.23 5.82 12.85
CA LEU A 20 9.90 6.35 13.22
C LEU A 20 8.87 5.26 13.55
N SER A 21 9.13 4.01 13.16
CA SER A 21 8.15 2.94 13.27
C SER A 21 8.30 2.17 14.57
N LYS A 22 7.35 2.34 15.50
CA LYS A 22 7.36 1.67 16.82
C LYS A 22 6.64 0.32 16.83
N THR A 23 5.89 0.03 15.78
CA THR A 23 5.13 -1.22 15.62
C THR A 23 5.23 -1.72 14.19
N VAL A 24 5.01 -3.03 14.00
CA VAL A 24 4.98 -3.66 12.67
C VAL A 24 3.95 -3.00 11.74
N SER A 25 2.79 -2.60 12.29
CA SER A 25 1.76 -1.87 11.53
C SER A 25 2.26 -0.51 11.04
N GLN A 26 2.94 0.25 11.89
CA GLN A 26 3.53 1.53 11.51
C GLN A 26 4.65 1.35 10.48
N LEU A 27 5.51 0.35 10.67
CA LEU A 27 6.57 0.00 9.72
C LEU A 27 5.98 -0.31 8.34
N THR A 28 4.91 -1.10 8.30
CA THR A 28 4.22 -1.46 7.06
C THR A 28 3.66 -0.23 6.35
N LYS A 29 3.02 0.68 7.08
CA LYS A 29 2.44 1.92 6.52
C LYS A 29 3.51 2.84 5.96
N ASN A 30 4.57 3.06 6.73
CA ASN A 30 5.67 3.95 6.35
C ASN A 30 6.45 3.37 5.16
N LEU A 31 6.67 2.05 5.13
CA LEU A 31 7.30 1.38 4.00
C LEU A 31 6.41 1.41 2.75
N ALA A 32 5.09 1.22 2.89
CA ALA A 32 4.16 1.36 1.78
C ALA A 32 4.19 2.78 1.19
N LEU A 33 4.25 3.81 2.04
CA LEU A 33 4.40 5.20 1.60
C LEU A 33 5.71 5.42 0.84
N ALA A 34 6.83 4.87 1.32
CA ALA A 34 8.11 4.99 0.64
C ALA A 34 8.15 4.28 -0.72
N VAL A 35 7.47 3.14 -0.88
CA VAL A 35 7.50 2.31 -2.09
C VAL A 35 6.50 2.74 -3.17
N PHE A 36 5.30 3.17 -2.75
CA PHE A 36 4.20 3.50 -3.65
C PHE A 36 3.92 5.00 -3.74
N GLY A 37 4.22 5.78 -2.70
CA GLY A 37 3.81 7.16 -2.58
C GLY A 37 2.34 7.32 -2.16
N SER A 38 2.03 8.48 -1.58
CA SER A 38 0.70 8.80 -1.04
C SER A 38 -0.40 8.82 -2.13
N THR A 39 -0.10 9.36 -3.31
CA THR A 39 -1.06 9.46 -4.42
C THR A 39 -1.52 8.09 -4.90
N VAL A 40 -0.59 7.16 -5.10
CA VAL A 40 -0.91 5.80 -5.56
C VAL A 40 -1.70 5.06 -4.49
N LEU A 41 -1.31 5.14 -3.22
CA LEU A 41 -2.02 4.49 -2.12
C LEU A 41 -3.44 5.02 -1.93
N ARG A 42 -3.66 6.32 -2.11
CA ARG A 42 -5.00 6.93 -2.02
C ARG A 42 -5.93 6.42 -3.12
N ASN A 43 -5.40 6.32 -4.34
CA ASN A 43 -6.19 6.01 -5.53
C ASN A 43 -6.25 4.52 -5.86
N SER A 44 -5.49 3.67 -5.15
CA SER A 44 -5.44 2.22 -5.41
C SER A 44 -6.09 1.41 -4.28
N SER A 45 -6.29 0.13 -4.52
CA SER A 45 -6.72 -0.84 -3.51
C SER A 45 -5.85 -2.11 -3.55
N VAL A 46 -5.89 -2.90 -2.48
CA VAL A 46 -5.12 -4.16 -2.41
C VAL A 46 -5.69 -5.21 -3.37
N THR A 47 -7.01 -5.26 -3.52
CA THR A 47 -7.70 -6.32 -4.26
C THR A 47 -8.23 -5.88 -5.62
N GLY A 48 -8.44 -4.58 -5.84
CA GLY A 48 -9.17 -4.06 -7.01
C GLY A 48 -10.69 -4.08 -6.84
N ASN A 49 -11.21 -4.63 -5.74
CA ASN A 49 -12.64 -4.89 -5.57
C ASN A 49 -13.32 -3.79 -4.75
N VAL A 50 -14.57 -3.48 -5.12
CA VAL A 50 -15.46 -2.64 -4.31
C VAL A 50 -15.88 -3.38 -3.04
N SER A 51 -15.98 -2.65 -1.93
CA SER A 51 -16.43 -3.18 -0.64
C SER A 51 -17.83 -3.82 -0.75
N ASN A 52 -17.98 -5.05 -0.25
CA ASN A 52 -19.27 -5.75 -0.25
C ASN A 52 -20.37 -4.99 0.53
N LYS A 53 -19.99 -4.12 1.48
CA LYS A 53 -20.92 -3.23 2.20
C LYS A 53 -21.50 -2.13 1.29
N ASN A 54 -20.71 -1.64 0.35
CA ASN A 54 -21.09 -0.54 -0.54
C ASN A 54 -21.73 -1.04 -1.86
N LYS A 55 -21.50 -2.30 -2.24
CA LYS A 55 -22.17 -2.92 -3.40
C LYS A 55 -23.71 -2.83 -3.36
N LYS A 56 -24.31 -2.80 -2.17
CA LYS A 56 -25.77 -2.75 -1.97
C LYS A 56 -26.35 -1.33 -2.04
N LYS A 57 -25.53 -0.28 -1.98
CA LYS A 57 -25.97 1.13 -2.04
C LYS A 57 -26.15 1.66 -3.47
N LYS A 58 -26.00 0.80 -4.49
CA LYS A 58 -25.95 1.13 -5.92
C LYS A 58 -27.22 1.73 -6.55
N GLN A 59 -28.30 1.96 -5.80
CA GLN A 59 -29.46 2.71 -6.30
C GLN A 59 -29.50 4.08 -5.62
N GLY A 60 -28.78 5.06 -6.17
CA GLY A 60 -29.10 6.47 -5.95
C GLY A 60 -27.95 7.42 -5.64
N GLU A 61 -26.83 6.97 -5.06
CA GLU A 61 -25.78 7.89 -4.61
C GLU A 61 -24.39 7.38 -4.98
N LEU A 62 -23.66 8.20 -5.76
CA LEU A 62 -22.27 8.07 -6.24
C LEU A 62 -21.77 6.63 -6.41
N GLU A 63 -21.67 6.15 -7.65
CA GLU A 63 -21.03 4.86 -7.92
C GLU A 63 -19.62 4.81 -7.30
N ASP A 64 -19.43 3.88 -6.38
CA ASP A 64 -18.14 3.61 -5.75
C ASP A 64 -17.25 2.95 -6.80
N ILE A 65 -16.51 3.75 -7.57
CA ILE A 65 -15.67 3.28 -8.69
C ILE A 65 -14.59 2.34 -8.12
N PRO A 66 -14.45 1.10 -8.65
CA PRO A 66 -13.40 0.19 -8.23
C PRO A 66 -12.02 0.84 -8.39
N ARG A 67 -11.28 0.98 -7.27
CA ARG A 67 -9.91 1.52 -7.30
C ARG A 67 -8.96 0.48 -7.90
N PRO A 68 -8.06 0.87 -8.82
CA PRO A 68 -7.10 -0.04 -9.43
C PRO A 68 -6.29 -0.80 -8.38
N LYS A 69 -5.94 -2.05 -8.72
CA LYS A 69 -5.16 -2.90 -7.84
C LYS A 69 -3.71 -2.40 -7.75
N LEU A 70 -3.14 -2.41 -6.54
CA LEU A 70 -1.71 -2.13 -6.34
C LEU A 70 -0.84 -3.10 -7.15
N ASN A 71 0.32 -2.61 -7.61
CA ASN A 71 1.29 -3.43 -8.32
C ASN A 71 1.68 -4.64 -7.45
N GLY A 72 1.37 -5.85 -7.94
CA GLY A 72 1.51 -7.08 -7.17
C GLY A 72 2.95 -7.41 -6.78
N THR A 73 3.91 -7.08 -7.64
CA THR A 73 5.35 -7.27 -7.39
C THR A 73 5.83 -6.38 -6.25
N LYS A 74 5.45 -5.09 -6.28
CA LYS A 74 5.76 -4.15 -5.21
C LYS A 74 5.13 -4.55 -3.87
N PHE A 75 3.88 -5.02 -3.92
CA PHE A 75 3.14 -5.47 -2.75
C PHE A 75 3.78 -6.72 -2.11
N ARG A 76 4.20 -7.70 -2.91
CA ARG A 76 4.91 -8.90 -2.43
C ARG A 76 6.24 -8.55 -1.78
N GLY A 77 6.97 -7.56 -2.30
CA GLY A 77 8.22 -7.13 -1.69
C GLY A 77 8.04 -6.58 -0.27
N ILE A 78 6.99 -5.80 -0.02
CA ILE A 78 6.67 -5.34 1.36
C ILE A 78 6.25 -6.52 2.24
N LYS A 79 5.43 -7.44 1.72
CA LYS A 79 4.97 -8.61 2.47
C LYS A 79 6.13 -9.51 2.91
N GLY A 80 7.16 -9.66 2.07
CA GLY A 80 8.33 -10.50 2.37
C GLY A 80 9.27 -9.95 3.45
N ILE A 81 9.13 -8.69 3.85
CA ILE A 81 9.92 -8.08 4.94
C ILE A 81 9.25 -8.27 6.31
N LEU A 82 7.94 -8.48 6.32
CA LEU A 82 7.10 -8.46 7.53
C LEU A 82 6.74 -9.88 8.02
N ILE A 83 7.33 -10.92 7.42
CA ILE A 83 7.14 -12.34 7.75
C ILE A 83 8.46 -12.89 8.30
#